data_AF-A0ABD0QU57-F1
#
_entry.id   AF-A0ABD0QU57-F1
#
_cell.length_a   1.000
_cell.length_b   1.000
_cell.length_c   1.000
_cell.angle_alpha   90.00
_cell.angle_beta   90.00
_cell.angle_gamma   90.00
#
_symmetry.space_group_name_H-M   'P 1'
#
loop_
_entity.id
_entity.type
_entity.pdbx_description
1 polymer ?
#
loop_
_entity_poly.entity_id
_entity_poly.type
_entity_poly.pdbx_seq_one_letter_code
_entity_poly.pdbx_strand_id
1 'polypeptide(L)' 'MLEWIRRTIPWLENRVAEQTMRAMQQKLEDFRDYRRIHKPPRVQEKCQLEINFNTLQTKLRLSNRPAFMPSEGKMVS' A
#
# COMPACT_ATOMS: atom_id res chain seq x y z
N MET A 1 -4.90 -3.06 -3.35
CA MET A 1 -3.55 -2.56 -3.01
C MET A 1 -2.71 -1.97 -4.17
N LEU A 2 -2.19 -2.75 -5.14
CA LEU A 2 -1.18 -2.27 -6.10
C LEU A 2 -1.62 -1.08 -6.97
N GLU A 3 -2.87 -1.05 -7.41
CA GLU A 3 -3.44 0.08 -8.14
C GLU A 3 -3.40 1.38 -7.32
N TRP A 4 -3.68 1.28 -6.01
CA TRP A 4 -3.64 2.43 -5.13
C TRP A 4 -2.23 3.00 -4.98
N ILE A 5 -1.22 2.12 -4.87
CA ILE A 5 0.20 2.51 -4.83
C ILE A 5 0.59 3.21 -6.13
N ARG A 6 0.26 2.61 -7.29
CA ARG A 6 0.55 3.20 -8.61
C ARG A 6 -0.09 4.57 -8.81
N ARG A 7 -1.28 4.80 -8.24
CA ARG A 7 -1.97 6.10 -8.30
C ARG A 7 -1.40 7.14 -7.32
N THR A 8 -0.91 6.72 -6.15
CA THR A 8 -0.41 7.65 -5.11
C THR A 8 1.04 8.07 -5.31
N ILE A 9 1.89 7.24 -5.94
CA ILE A 9 3.31 7.57 -6.18
C ILE A 9 3.47 8.89 -6.96
N PRO A 10 2.83 9.11 -8.11
CA PRO A 10 3.02 10.35 -8.88
C PRO A 10 2.63 11.61 -8.10
N TRP A 11 1.60 11.51 -7.25
CA TRP A 11 1.17 12.60 -6.38
C TRP A 11 2.20 12.88 -5.27
N LEU A 12 2.81 11.85 -4.68
CA LEU A 12 3.86 11.98 -3.67
C LEU A 12 5.19 12.48 -4.23
N GLU A 13 5.50 12.15 -5.48
CA GLU A 13 6.71 12.59 -6.19
C GLU A 13 6.60 14.03 -6.69
N ASN A 14 5.39 14.58 -6.79
CA ASN A 14 5.17 15.96 -7.19
C ASN A 14 5.59 16.94 -6.08
N ARG A 15 6.87 17.33 -6.12
CA ARG A 15 7.50 18.30 -5.20
C ARG A 15 7.44 19.76 -5.69
N VAL A 16 6.59 20.07 -6.66
CA VAL A 16 6.43 21.44 -7.16
C VAL A 16 5.88 22.34 -6.04
N ALA A 17 6.53 23.47 -5.81
CA ALA A 17 6.05 24.47 -4.86
C ALA A 17 4.84 25.20 -5.45
N GLU A 18 3.84 25.48 -4.61
CA GLU A 18 2.67 26.26 -5.02
C GLU A 18 3.01 27.75 -5.07
N GLN A 19 2.37 28.49 -5.98
CA GLN A 19 2.66 29.92 -6.20
C GLN A 19 2.21 30.82 -5.04
N THR A 20 1.34 30.33 -4.15
CA THR A 20 0.81 31.10 -3.02
C THR A 20 0.99 30.35 -1.71
N MET A 21 1.21 31.10 -0.62
CA MET A 21 1.34 30.51 0.73
C MET A 21 0.11 29.71 1.14
N ARG A 22 -1.09 30.18 0.76
CA ARG A 22 -2.35 29.47 1.06
C ARG A 22 -2.43 28.13 0.34
N ALA A 23 -2.06 28.07 -0.93
CA ALA A 23 -2.02 26.81 -1.68
C ALA A 23 -0.97 25.84 -1.10
N MET A 24 0.18 26.35 -0.68
CA MET A 24 1.19 25.54 0.01
C MET A 24 0.69 24.98 1.35
N GLN A 25 -0.04 25.78 2.13
CA GLN A 25 -0.68 25.32 3.37
C GLN A 25 -1.72 24.22 3.12
N GLN A 26 -2.58 24.40 2.12
CA GLN A 26 -3.57 23.38 1.76
C GLN A 26 -2.89 22.06 1.35
N LYS A 27 -1.84 22.14 0.52
CA LYS A 27 -1.05 20.97 0.10
C LYS A 27 -0.42 20.22 1.28
N LEU A 28 0.01 20.94 2.32
CA LEU A 28 0.54 20.34 3.54
C LEU A 28 -0.54 19.65 4.38
N GLU A 29 -1.73 20.24 4.46
CA GLU A 29 -2.88 19.62 5.14
C GLU A 29 -3.32 18.34 4.42
N ASP A 30 -3.45 18.38 3.09
CA ASP A 30 -3.78 17.19 2.29
C ASP A 30 -2.74 16.07 2.51
N PHE A 31 -1.46 16.43 2.64
CA PHE A 31 -0.40 15.47 2.96
C PHE A 31 -0.47 14.91 4.37
N ARG A 32 -0.88 15.72 5.35
CA ARG A 32 -1.11 15.28 6.74
C ARG A 32 -2.28 14.31 6.80
N ASP A 33 -3.38 14.62 6.13
CA ASP A 33 -4.56 13.76 6.06
C ASP A 33 -4.27 12.45 5.34
N TYR A 34 -3.53 12.50 4.23
CA TYR A 34 -3.01 11.30 3.59
C TYR A 34 -2.26 10.38 4.56
N ARG A 35 -1.34 10.94 5.37
CA ARG A 35 -0.55 10.17 6.33
C ARG A 35 -1.34 9.64 7.51
N ARG A 36 -2.32 10.39 8.01
CA ARG A 36 -3.07 10.05 9.24
C ARG A 36 -4.28 9.18 8.98
N ILE A 37 -4.93 9.32 7.83
CA ILE A 37 -6.23 8.68 7.56
C ILE A 37 -6.09 7.68 6.41
N HIS A 38 -5.49 8.07 5.29
CA HIS A 38 -5.53 7.25 4.08
C HIS A 38 -4.45 6.17 4.01
N LYS A 39 -3.22 6.46 4.49
CA LYS A 39 -2.09 5.52 4.49
C LYS A 39 -2.22 4.38 5.52
N PRO A 40 -2.65 4.61 6.77
CA PRO A 40 -2.71 3.55 7.78
C PRO A 40 -3.55 2.31 7.40
N PRO A 41 -4.79 2.43 6.88
CA PRO A 41 -5.58 1.25 6.50
C PRO A 41 -4.95 0.48 5.34
N ARG A 42 -4.19 1.15 4.46
CA ARG A 42 -3.48 0.50 3.36
C ARG A 42 -2.29 -0.32 3.86
N VAL A 43 -1.58 0.15 4.87
CA VAL A 43 -0.53 -0.63 5.53
C VAL A 43 -1.12 -1.85 6.22
N GLN A 44 -2.28 -1.70 6.88
CA GLN A 44 -2.99 -2.82 7.48
C GLN A 44 -3.46 -3.84 6.44
N GLU A 45 -4.00 -3.39 5.29
CA GLU A 45 -4.37 -4.26 4.17
C GLU A 45 -3.16 -5.06 3.66
N LYS A 46 -1.98 -4.44 3.54
CA LYS A 46 -0.73 -5.14 3.18
C LYS A 46 -0.38 -6.21 4.20
N CYS A 47 -0.33 -5.86 5.48
CA CYS A 47 0.00 -6.77 6.57
C CYS A 47 -0.97 -7.98 6.61
N GLN A 48 -2.27 -7.73 6.43
CA GLN A 48 -3.26 -8.79 6.39
C GLN A 48 -3.05 -9.76 5.20
N LEU A 49 -2.65 -9.24 4.04
CA LEU A 49 -2.31 -10.08 2.88
C LEU A 49 -1.09 -10.96 3.16
N GLU A 50 -0.05 -10.43 3.82
CA GLU A 50 1.13 -11.19 4.26
C GLU A 50 0.74 -12.32 5.23
N ILE A 51 -0.10 -12.02 6.22
CA ILE A 51 -0.62 -13.00 7.19
C ILE A 51 -1.41 -14.11 6.48
N ASN A 52 -2.32 -13.73 5.58
CA ASN A 52 -3.15 -14.69 4.85
C ASN A 52 -2.29 -15.60 3.98
N PHE A 53 -1.28 -15.05 3.30
CA PHE A 53 -0.34 -15.81 2.49
C PHE A 53 0.45 -16.82 3.34
N ASN A 54 1.03 -16.39 4.46
CA ASN A 54 1.78 -17.26 5.36
C ASN A 54 0.89 -18.37 5.97
N THR A 55 -0.35 -18.02 6.31
CA THR A 55 -1.35 -18.99 6.80
C THR A 55 -1.65 -20.05 5.73
N LEU A 56 -1.88 -19.62 4.49
CA LEU A 56 -2.14 -20.52 3.36
C LEU A 56 -0.96 -21.45 3.10
N GLN A 57 0.27 -20.92 3.06
CA GLN A 57 1.47 -21.73 2.86
C GLN A 57 1.66 -22.76 3.97
N THR A 58 1.44 -22.36 5.22
CA THR A 58 1.53 -23.29 6.36
C THR A 58 0.51 -24.42 6.22
N LYS A 59 -0.75 -24.11 5.88
CA LYS A 59 -1.80 -25.12 5.69
C LYS A 59 -1.49 -26.08 4.54
N LEU A 60 -0.99 -25.58 3.41
CA LEU A 60 -0.61 -26.41 2.26
C LEU A 60 0.54 -27.35 2.61
N ARG A 61 1.57 -26.84 3.30
CA ARG A 61 2.70 -27.63 3.78
C ARG A 61 2.26 -28.75 4.72
N LEU A 62 1.40 -28.46 5.69
CA LEU A 62 0.85 -29.47 6.62
C LEU A 62 -0.02 -30.52 5.91
N SER A 63 -0.64 -30.17 4.78
CA SER A 63 -1.49 -31.07 4.00
C SER A 63 -0.72 -31.81 2.90
N ASN A 64 0.61 -31.72 2.86
CA ASN A 64 1.47 -32.23 1.78
C ASN A 64 1.05 -31.76 0.37
N ARG A 65 0.49 -30.55 0.27
CA ARG A 65 0.11 -29.92 -1.00
C ARG A 65 1.19 -28.92 -1.44
N PRO A 66 1.39 -28.71 -2.76
CA PRO A 66 2.36 -27.75 -3.26
C PRO A 66 2.03 -26.33 -2.78
N ALA A 67 3.10 -25.53 -2.60
CA ALA A 67 3.01 -24.14 -2.15
C ALA A 67 2.20 -23.29 -3.14
N PHE A 68 1.42 -22.35 -2.61
CA PHE A 68 0.69 -21.39 -3.45
C PHE A 68 1.67 -20.34 -4.00
N MET A 69 1.71 -20.20 -5.33
CA MET A 69 2.44 -19.13 -6.00
C MET A 69 1.44 -18.13 -6.60
N PRO A 70 1.38 -16.89 -6.11
CA PRO A 70 0.54 -15.86 -6.72
C PRO A 70 1.00 -15.56 -8.15
N SER A 71 0.06 -15.25 -9.04
CA SER A 71 0.35 -14.81 -10.42
C SER A 71 1.32 -13.63 -10.45
N GLU A 72 2.19 -13.59 -11.47
CA GLU A 72 3.26 -12.60 -11.64
C GLU A 72 2.77 -11.17 -11.41
N GLY A 73 3.50 -10.40 -10.60
CA GLY A 73 3.13 -9.03 -10.23
C GLY A 73 2.11 -8.89 -9.10
N LYS A 74 1.57 -9.98 -8.54
CA LYS A 74 0.78 -9.98 -7.27
C LYS A 74 1.52 -10.62 -6.10
N MET A 75 2.83 -10.83 -6.24
CA MET A 75 3.66 -11.34 -5.16
C MET A 75 3.57 -10.39 -3.97
N VAL A 76 3.30 -10.95 -2.81
CA VAL A 76 3.33 -10.23 -1.56
C VAL A 76 4.81 -10.10 -1.16
N SER A 77 5.38 -8.90 -1.30
CA SER A 77 6.72 -8.53 -0.81
C SER A 77 6.65 -7.17 -0.12
#